data_AF-A0A7W1BIR7-F1
#
_entry.id   AF-A0A7W1BIR7-F1
#
_cell.length_a   1.000
_cell.length_b   1.000
_cell.length_c   1.000
_cell.angle_alpha   90.00
_cell.angle_beta   90.00
_cell.angle_gamma   90.00
#
_symmetry.space_group_name_H-M   'P 1'
#
loop_
_entity.id
_entity.type
_entity.pdbx_description
1 polymer ?
#
loop_
_entity_poly.entity_id
_entity_poly.type
_entity_poly.pdbx_seq_one_letter_code
_entity_poly.pdbx_strand_id
1 'polypeptide(L)'
;MSIPELREAGSLASRAPSLRRRPPSRKLEKLGGALVVISSAVLLIGIIHLEPWILSAAGALGGLGFISIDTGQVRRGGITPATLYAAGFALTSFANMVAFLSADSPTRSGYFLYAVEEHFVLATVLSLAGGFLPILGFYAVSRNAVLRFLVGTLPKISNRVSDNGLVPAAAALSLLAMAVRFAVPLGAFGTLSFIVDQLPHMATFTLARAGWGRRVPYAIPVALGIALLEAIRALLFSYLRMEMVSPLFAFVVGALLGARSFGPLRSKLFIPVYVAMALFVISFATLGEVRVTTGGTERVGKVVESELRRSAEEDPVVRQSLLGRLTNFNQLSQVGRIVREDGFLDGETLEYLGYALIPRFLWPGKPAIAKGAWFALRIGQARVLDGRITNSVNMTIPGELYLNFGPLGVILGCLLFGAIMGAFWLRTDFWSNPRNVLGGAFAYYLLASAFSLGADLQVLVTSLAIYMIFVALSVVVGGSRSVHRLTARPRIAATPVRLP
;
A
#
# COMPACT_ATOMS: atom_id res chain seq x y z
N MET A 1 1.05 16.28 -48.60
CA MET A 1 2.05 15.54 -47.82
C MET A 1 2.51 14.36 -48.65
N SER A 2 3.76 14.40 -49.10
CA SER A 2 4.32 13.38 -49.98
C SER A 2 4.80 12.18 -49.13
N ILE A 3 4.72 10.96 -49.68
CA ILE A 3 5.16 9.70 -49.04
C ILE A 3 6.59 9.76 -48.44
N PRO A 4 7.56 10.56 -48.94
CA PRO A 4 8.87 10.73 -48.32
C PRO A 4 8.85 11.38 -46.91
N GLU A 5 7.96 12.34 -46.63
CA GLU A 5 7.93 13.07 -45.34
C GLU A 5 7.48 12.17 -44.17
N LEU A 6 6.62 11.19 -44.45
CA LEU A 6 6.20 10.19 -43.46
C LEU A 6 7.32 9.20 -43.08
N ARG A 7 8.32 8.99 -43.95
CA ARG A 7 9.48 8.14 -43.65
C ARG A 7 10.50 8.84 -42.74
N GLU A 8 10.69 10.15 -42.87
CA GLU A 8 11.57 10.91 -41.97
C GLU A 8 10.95 11.09 -40.57
N ALA A 9 9.64 11.31 -40.48
CA ALA A 9 8.94 11.37 -39.18
C ALA A 9 9.02 10.04 -38.40
N GLY A 10 9.03 8.89 -39.11
CA GLY A 10 9.24 7.57 -38.49
C GLY A 10 10.67 7.32 -38.00
N SER A 11 11.67 7.92 -38.65
CA SER A 11 13.09 7.78 -38.31
C SER A 11 13.46 8.53 -37.02
N LEU A 12 12.93 9.74 -36.83
CA LEU A 12 13.20 10.57 -35.64
C LEU A 12 12.58 10.02 -34.35
N ALA A 13 11.43 9.33 -34.44
CA ALA A 13 10.82 8.67 -33.28
C ALA A 13 11.62 7.46 -32.75
N SER A 14 12.52 6.89 -33.54
CA SER A 14 13.37 5.75 -33.14
C SER A 14 14.62 6.16 -32.34
N ARG A 15 14.98 7.46 -32.34
CA ARG A 15 16.09 8.02 -31.56
C ARG A 15 15.66 8.51 -30.18
N ALA A 16 14.66 7.87 -29.58
CA ALA A 16 14.45 8.04 -28.15
C ALA A 16 15.78 7.70 -27.46
N PRO A 17 16.41 8.64 -26.74
CA PRO A 17 17.74 8.46 -26.19
C PRO A 17 17.72 7.16 -25.41
N SER A 18 18.50 6.17 -25.87
CA SER A 18 18.70 4.94 -25.13
C SER A 18 19.09 5.39 -23.73
N LEU A 19 18.21 5.16 -22.76
CA LEU A 19 18.42 5.59 -21.39
C LEU A 19 19.70 4.89 -20.94
N ARG A 20 20.85 5.56 -21.10
CA ARG A 20 22.17 5.04 -20.75
C ARG A 20 22.03 4.57 -19.33
N ARG A 21 22.01 3.24 -19.15
CA ARG A 21 21.77 2.59 -17.88
C ARG A 21 22.93 2.94 -16.97
N ARG A 22 22.85 4.05 -16.22
CA ARG A 22 23.86 4.34 -15.19
C ARG A 22 23.93 3.12 -14.27
N PRO A 23 25.13 2.69 -13.86
CA PRO A 23 25.28 1.53 -13.01
C PRO A 23 24.50 1.73 -11.70
N PRO A 24 24.05 0.62 -11.06
CA PRO A 24 23.44 0.67 -9.74
C PRO A 24 24.38 1.37 -8.74
N SER A 25 23.79 2.05 -7.76
CA SER A 25 24.57 2.74 -6.73
C SER A 25 25.15 1.72 -5.75
N ARG A 26 26.37 1.24 -6.02
CA ARG A 26 27.09 0.33 -5.13
C ARG A 26 27.21 0.88 -3.70
N LYS A 27 27.18 2.20 -3.52
CA LYS A 27 27.23 2.85 -2.20
C LYS A 27 25.97 2.56 -1.37
N LEU A 28 24.77 2.68 -1.96
CA LEU A 28 23.51 2.42 -1.25
C LEU A 28 23.34 0.95 -0.91
N GLU A 29 23.77 0.05 -1.81
CA GLU A 29 23.74 -1.39 -1.56
C GLU A 29 24.69 -1.78 -0.41
N LYS A 30 25.91 -1.24 -0.37
CA LYS A 30 26.85 -1.45 0.74
C LYS A 30 26.31 -0.90 2.07
N LEU A 31 25.73 0.30 2.06
CA LEU A 31 25.09 0.90 3.24
C LEU A 31 23.94 0.02 3.74
N GLY A 32 23.07 -0.44 2.84
CA GLY A 32 21.97 -1.31 3.20
C GLY A 32 22.42 -2.65 3.77
N GLY A 33 23.47 -3.25 3.21
CA GLY A 33 24.10 -4.45 3.78
C GLY A 33 24.65 -4.21 5.20
N ALA A 34 25.36 -3.10 5.40
CA ALA A 34 25.86 -2.73 6.73
C ALA A 34 24.73 -2.53 7.75
N LEU A 35 23.64 -1.84 7.36
CA LEU A 35 22.46 -1.64 8.22
C LEU A 35 21.79 -2.97 8.62
N VAL A 36 21.71 -3.95 7.72
CA VAL A 36 21.16 -5.28 8.03
C VAL A 36 22.07 -6.04 9.01
N VAL A 37 23.39 -5.94 8.87
CA VAL A 37 24.35 -6.54 9.81
C VAL A 37 24.22 -5.90 11.20
N ILE A 38 24.18 -4.56 11.26
CA ILE A 38 23.98 -3.83 12.53
C ILE A 38 22.63 -4.19 13.14
N SER A 39 21.56 -4.21 12.35
CA SER A 39 20.22 -4.64 12.79
C SER A 39 20.26 -6.03 13.41
N SER A 40 21.00 -6.98 12.82
CA SER A 40 21.14 -8.34 13.35
C SER A 40 21.88 -8.37 14.70
N ALA A 41 22.94 -7.57 14.85
CA ALA A 41 23.67 -7.44 16.12
C ALA A 41 22.79 -6.80 17.21
N VAL A 42 22.08 -5.71 16.89
CA VAL A 42 21.14 -5.04 17.81
C VAL A 42 20.00 -5.98 18.19
N LEU A 43 19.48 -6.77 17.24
CA LEU A 43 18.47 -7.78 17.50
C LEU A 43 18.95 -8.82 18.51
N LEU A 44 20.17 -9.35 18.34
CA LEU A 44 20.75 -10.33 19.27
C LEU A 44 20.86 -9.76 20.68
N ILE A 45 21.35 -8.51 20.82
CA ILE A 45 21.42 -7.80 22.10
C ILE A 45 20.01 -7.65 22.70
N GLY A 46 19.03 -7.21 21.91
CA GLY A 46 17.65 -7.05 22.36
C GLY A 46 16.99 -8.36 22.80
N ILE A 47 17.34 -9.50 22.18
CA ILE A 47 16.86 -10.83 22.59
C ILE A 47 17.52 -11.25 23.90
N ILE A 48 18.83 -11.05 24.06
CA ILE A 48 19.56 -11.42 25.29
C ILE A 48 19.04 -10.63 26.50
N HIS A 49 18.81 -9.33 26.32
CA HIS A 49 18.36 -8.45 27.41
C HIS A 49 16.84 -8.36 27.54
N LEU A 50 16.07 -8.93 26.59
CA LEU A 50 14.61 -8.84 26.54
C LEU A 50 14.09 -7.39 26.57
N GLU A 51 14.81 -6.46 25.93
CA GLU A 51 14.52 -5.03 25.94
C GLU A 51 13.69 -4.60 24.72
N PRO A 52 12.39 -4.22 24.86
CA PRO A 52 11.51 -3.93 23.73
C PRO A 52 11.97 -2.78 22.83
N TRP A 53 12.60 -1.75 23.40
CA TRP A 53 13.09 -0.61 22.63
C TRP A 53 14.30 -0.98 21.75
N ILE A 54 15.20 -1.86 22.23
CA ILE A 54 16.35 -2.37 21.46
C ILE A 54 15.85 -3.23 20.30
N LEU A 55 14.89 -4.13 20.57
CA LEU A 55 14.24 -4.93 19.53
C LEU A 55 13.57 -4.03 18.47
N SER A 56 12.88 -2.97 18.89
CA SER A 56 12.27 -2.01 17.97
C SER A 56 13.32 -1.23 17.16
N ALA A 57 14.44 -0.84 17.77
CA ALA A 57 15.56 -0.22 17.05
C ALA A 57 16.15 -1.15 15.97
N ALA A 58 16.29 -2.44 16.27
CA ALA A 58 16.71 -3.44 15.31
C ALA A 58 15.76 -3.52 14.11
N GLY A 59 14.45 -3.51 14.34
CA GLY A 59 13.43 -3.47 13.28
C GLY A 59 13.55 -2.23 12.40
N ALA A 60 13.74 -1.05 13.00
CA ALA A 60 13.92 0.20 12.28
C ALA A 60 15.15 0.17 11.36
N LEU A 61 16.29 -0.26 11.89
CA LEU A 61 17.54 -0.40 11.13
C LEU A 61 17.42 -1.44 10.01
N GLY A 62 16.76 -2.58 10.28
CA GLY A 62 16.57 -3.64 9.30
C GLY A 62 15.69 -3.18 8.13
N GLY A 63 14.57 -2.52 8.43
CA GLY A 63 13.71 -1.89 7.42
C GLY A 63 14.47 -0.89 6.56
N LEU A 64 15.25 0.02 7.17
CA LEU A 64 16.11 0.98 6.46
C LEU A 64 17.18 0.29 5.60
N GLY A 65 17.72 -0.84 6.06
CA GLY A 65 18.64 -1.68 5.32
C GLY A 65 18.03 -2.21 4.03
N PHE A 66 16.85 -2.82 4.11
CA PHE A 66 16.12 -3.30 2.93
C PHE A 66 15.77 -2.18 1.94
N ILE A 67 15.28 -1.04 2.43
CA ILE A 67 15.01 0.14 1.60
C ILE A 67 16.27 0.60 0.86
N SER A 68 17.42 0.64 1.55
CA SER A 68 18.70 1.06 0.97
C SER A 68 19.18 0.10 -0.12
N ILE A 69 19.02 -1.20 0.08
CA ILE A 69 19.34 -2.23 -0.93
C ILE A 69 18.47 -2.04 -2.18
N ASP A 70 17.15 -1.92 -2.01
CA ASP A 70 16.20 -1.81 -3.12
C ASP A 70 16.34 -0.49 -3.88
N THR A 71 16.52 0.62 -3.17
CA THR A 71 16.74 1.94 -3.79
C THR A 71 18.07 2.00 -4.52
N GLY A 72 19.10 1.29 -4.06
CA GLY A 72 20.34 1.06 -4.80
C GLY A 72 20.10 0.42 -6.19
N GLN A 73 18.99 -0.32 -6.33
CA GLN A 73 18.54 -1.00 -7.53
C GLN A 73 17.37 -0.30 -8.24
N VAL A 74 16.95 0.91 -7.83
CA VAL A 74 15.75 1.60 -8.38
C VAL A 74 15.73 1.68 -9.91
N ARG A 75 16.89 1.90 -10.55
CA ARG A 75 17.00 2.00 -12.01
C ARG A 75 16.68 0.69 -12.73
N ARG A 76 16.87 -0.45 -12.04
CA ARG A 76 16.53 -1.80 -12.49
C ARG A 76 15.11 -2.22 -12.08
N GLY A 77 14.33 -1.30 -11.51
CA GLY A 77 13.02 -1.61 -10.96
C GLY A 77 13.06 -2.20 -9.54
N GLY A 78 14.08 -1.82 -8.76
CA GLY A 78 14.25 -2.31 -7.39
C GLY A 78 13.15 -1.89 -6.41
N ILE A 79 12.39 -0.82 -6.69
CA ILE A 79 11.26 -0.44 -5.84
C ILE A 79 10.07 -1.35 -6.15
N THR A 80 9.63 -2.06 -5.12
CA THR A 80 8.56 -3.05 -5.17
C THR A 80 7.63 -2.88 -3.94
N PRO A 81 6.53 -3.64 -3.83
CA PRO A 81 5.73 -3.68 -2.61
C PRO A 81 6.55 -4.02 -1.37
N ALA A 82 7.55 -4.91 -1.46
CA ALA A 82 8.44 -5.21 -0.33
C ALA A 82 9.25 -3.98 0.13
N THR A 83 9.63 -3.08 -0.79
CA THR A 83 10.34 -1.85 -0.44
C THR A 83 9.44 -0.90 0.37
N LEU A 84 8.17 -0.75 -0.03
CA LEU A 84 7.22 0.10 0.72
C LEU A 84 6.79 -0.55 2.03
N TYR A 85 6.68 -1.88 2.06
CA TYR A 85 6.46 -2.64 3.29
C TYR A 85 7.61 -2.44 4.28
N ALA A 86 8.86 -2.54 3.81
CA ALA A 86 10.05 -2.25 4.60
C ALA A 86 10.09 -0.80 5.10
N ALA A 87 9.59 0.16 4.31
CA ALA A 87 9.46 1.56 4.72
C ALA A 87 8.41 1.75 5.81
N GLY A 88 7.22 1.16 5.67
CA GLY A 88 6.23 1.12 6.74
C GLY A 88 6.83 0.49 8.00
N PHE A 89 7.60 -0.58 7.85
CA PHE A 89 8.16 -1.35 8.97
C PHE A 89 9.21 -0.54 9.71
N ALA A 90 10.11 0.11 8.98
CA ALA A 90 11.08 1.02 9.56
C ALA A 90 10.40 2.14 10.38
N LEU A 91 9.32 2.73 9.84
CA LEU A 91 8.58 3.81 10.51
C LEU A 91 7.83 3.32 11.75
N THR A 92 7.13 2.19 11.67
CA THR A 92 6.41 1.60 12.82
C THR A 92 7.39 1.15 13.91
N SER A 93 8.49 0.49 13.55
CA SER A 93 9.52 0.10 14.52
C SER A 93 10.20 1.30 15.15
N PHE A 94 10.47 2.37 14.39
CA PHE A 94 10.96 3.63 14.96
C PHE A 94 9.95 4.26 15.92
N ALA A 95 8.67 4.28 15.57
CA ALA A 95 7.61 4.77 16.44
C ALA A 95 7.49 3.95 17.74
N ASN A 96 7.58 2.62 17.65
CA ASN A 96 7.62 1.74 18.81
C ASN A 96 8.84 2.02 19.70
N MET A 97 10.02 2.21 19.11
CA MET A 97 11.24 2.55 19.85
C MET A 97 11.06 3.86 20.62
N VAL A 98 10.58 4.92 19.97
CA VAL A 98 10.32 6.22 20.62
C VAL A 98 9.27 6.10 21.73
N ALA A 99 8.23 5.30 21.51
CA ALA A 99 7.21 5.03 22.52
C ALA A 99 7.81 4.36 23.76
N PHE A 100 8.59 3.29 23.61
CA PHE A 100 9.23 2.61 24.73
C PHE A 100 10.24 3.49 25.47
N LEU A 101 10.99 4.33 24.77
CA LEU A 101 11.87 5.33 25.40
C LEU A 101 11.09 6.44 26.15
N SER A 102 9.80 6.58 25.85
CA SER A 102 8.88 7.52 26.52
C SER A 102 8.04 6.84 27.61
N ALA A 103 8.36 5.60 28.00
CA ALA A 103 7.56 4.84 28.97
C ALA A 103 7.48 5.54 30.33
N ASP A 104 8.52 6.24 30.77
CA ASP A 104 8.58 6.92 32.07
C ASP A 104 8.38 8.45 31.97
N SER A 105 7.91 8.93 30.82
CA SER A 105 7.69 10.37 30.59
C SER A 105 6.21 10.75 30.71
N PRO A 106 5.89 12.04 30.87
CA PRO A 106 4.51 12.53 30.80
C PRO A 106 3.80 12.23 29.47
N THR A 107 4.55 11.90 28.41
CA THR A 107 3.97 11.57 27.09
C THR A 107 3.59 10.09 26.95
N ARG A 108 3.81 9.24 27.97
CA ARG A 108 3.44 7.81 27.97
C ARG A 108 2.00 7.60 27.50
N SER A 109 1.05 8.35 28.04
CA SER A 109 -0.38 8.20 27.73
C SER A 109 -0.70 8.40 26.23
N GLY A 110 0.12 9.13 25.48
CA GLY A 110 -0.03 9.31 24.03
C GLY A 110 0.36 8.08 23.19
N TYR A 111 1.14 7.17 23.77
CA TYR A 111 1.65 5.97 23.11
C TYR A 111 1.05 4.66 23.65
N PHE A 112 0.73 4.59 24.94
CA PHE A 112 0.31 3.36 25.62
C PHE A 112 -1.19 3.38 25.93
N LEU A 113 -2.04 3.53 24.91
CA LEU A 113 -3.48 3.72 25.08
C LEU A 113 -4.20 2.51 25.70
N TYR A 114 -3.76 1.31 25.32
CA TYR A 114 -4.34 0.04 25.79
C TYR A 114 -3.29 -1.06 25.75
N ALA A 115 -2.02 -0.71 25.90
CA ALA A 115 -0.94 -1.68 25.87
C ALA A 115 -0.89 -2.49 27.17
N VAL A 116 -0.48 -3.75 27.09
CA VAL A 116 -0.30 -4.63 28.26
C VAL A 116 1.20 -4.86 28.48
N GLU A 117 1.73 -4.30 29.57
CA GLU A 117 3.17 -4.22 29.84
C GLU A 117 3.86 -5.59 29.89
N GLU A 118 3.21 -6.56 30.53
CA GLU A 118 3.67 -7.95 30.62
C GLU A 118 3.92 -8.62 29.24
N HIS A 119 3.34 -8.06 28.17
CA HIS A 119 3.44 -8.59 26.81
C HIS A 119 4.22 -7.69 25.86
N PHE A 120 4.97 -6.68 26.33
CA PHE A 120 5.74 -5.79 25.44
C PHE A 120 6.83 -6.52 24.65
N VAL A 121 7.53 -7.46 25.28
CA VAL A 121 8.58 -8.25 24.60
C VAL A 121 7.96 -9.10 23.51
N LEU A 122 6.90 -9.86 23.83
CA LEU A 122 6.16 -10.67 22.85
C LEU A 122 5.64 -9.80 21.71
N ALA A 123 4.99 -8.68 22.02
CA ALA A 123 4.45 -7.76 21.03
C ALA A 123 5.54 -7.26 20.06
N THR A 124 6.73 -6.96 20.57
CA THR A 124 7.85 -6.51 19.75
C THR A 124 8.42 -7.63 18.89
N VAL A 125 8.55 -8.84 19.43
CA VAL A 125 8.96 -10.04 18.66
C VAL A 125 7.97 -10.33 17.53
N LEU A 126 6.66 -10.26 17.79
CA LEU A 126 5.62 -10.42 16.77
C LEU A 126 5.70 -9.31 15.70
N SER A 127 5.95 -8.07 16.11
CA SER A 127 6.14 -6.94 15.20
C SER A 127 7.36 -7.15 14.29
N LEU A 128 8.48 -7.62 14.84
CA LEU A 128 9.69 -7.95 14.08
C LEU A 128 9.45 -9.09 13.09
N ALA A 129 8.81 -10.18 13.53
CA ALA A 129 8.47 -11.31 12.67
C ALA A 129 7.53 -10.87 11.53
N GLY A 130 6.48 -10.10 11.85
CA GLY A 130 5.58 -9.51 10.87
C GLY A 130 6.22 -8.49 9.94
N GLY A 131 7.34 -7.88 10.33
CA GLY A 131 8.14 -7.00 9.47
C GLY A 131 9.04 -7.76 8.51
N PHE A 132 9.89 -8.65 9.04
CA PHE A 132 10.94 -9.32 8.26
C PHE A 132 10.43 -10.48 7.42
N LEU A 133 9.56 -11.34 7.95
CA LEU A 133 9.15 -12.57 7.26
C LEU A 133 8.40 -12.30 5.95
N PRO A 134 7.47 -11.32 5.85
CA PRO A 134 6.85 -10.99 4.57
C PRO A 134 7.85 -10.49 3.52
N ILE A 135 8.87 -9.72 3.94
CA ILE A 135 9.93 -9.26 3.04
C ILE A 135 10.72 -10.47 2.50
N LEU A 136 11.08 -11.41 3.38
CA LEU A 136 11.78 -12.63 2.99
C LEU A 136 10.94 -13.52 2.06
N GLY A 137 9.65 -13.72 2.36
CA GLY A 137 8.72 -14.47 1.51
C GLY A 137 8.58 -13.84 0.12
N PHE A 138 8.49 -12.52 0.05
CA PHE A 138 8.46 -11.78 -1.21
C PHE A 138 9.76 -11.99 -2.02
N TYR A 139 10.92 -11.94 -1.38
CA TYR A 139 12.20 -12.19 -2.05
C TYR A 139 12.41 -13.64 -2.47
N ALA A 140 11.93 -14.60 -1.68
CA ALA A 140 11.96 -16.00 -2.05
C ALA A 140 11.27 -16.20 -3.41
N VAL A 141 10.04 -15.70 -3.57
CA VAL A 141 9.29 -15.82 -4.83
C VAL A 141 9.90 -15.00 -5.96
N SER A 142 10.37 -13.79 -5.71
CA SER A 142 10.86 -12.90 -6.77
C SER A 142 12.28 -13.23 -7.26
N ARG A 143 13.11 -13.91 -6.45
CA ARG A 143 14.50 -14.23 -6.80
C ARG A 143 14.71 -15.71 -7.17
N ASN A 144 13.97 -16.64 -6.56
CA ASN A 144 14.10 -18.06 -6.85
C ASN A 144 13.55 -18.41 -8.26
N ALA A 145 14.32 -19.14 -9.06
CA ALA A 145 13.91 -19.51 -10.43
C ALA A 145 12.71 -20.47 -10.46
N VAL A 146 12.67 -21.45 -9.56
CA VAL A 146 11.60 -22.45 -9.47
C VAL A 146 10.29 -21.79 -9.06
N LEU A 147 10.30 -20.97 -8.00
CA LEU A 147 9.09 -20.26 -7.57
C LEU A 147 8.58 -19.29 -8.63
N ARG A 148 9.48 -18.60 -9.35
CA ARG A 148 9.09 -17.76 -10.50
C ARG A 148 8.48 -18.56 -11.65
N PHE A 149 8.98 -19.77 -11.90
CA PHE A 149 8.41 -20.67 -12.89
C PHE A 149 7.00 -21.10 -12.49
N LEU A 150 6.79 -21.50 -11.22
CA LEU A 150 5.48 -21.85 -10.69
C LEU A 150 4.50 -20.67 -10.77
N VAL A 151 4.89 -19.49 -10.29
CA VAL A 151 4.10 -18.25 -10.46
C VAL A 151 3.89 -17.90 -11.93
N GLY A 152 4.79 -18.36 -12.81
CA GLY A 152 4.69 -18.31 -14.27
C GLY A 152 3.34 -18.78 -14.81
N THR A 153 2.71 -19.77 -14.17
CA THR A 153 1.44 -20.36 -14.58
C THR A 153 0.23 -19.47 -14.25
N LEU A 154 0.36 -18.53 -13.31
CA LEU A 154 -0.73 -17.63 -12.95
C LEU A 154 -1.00 -16.62 -14.09
N PRO A 155 -2.28 -16.27 -14.35
CA PRO A 155 -2.66 -15.30 -15.37
C PRO A 155 -1.95 -13.95 -15.20
N LYS A 156 -1.49 -13.37 -16.31
CA LYS A 156 -0.90 -12.03 -16.31
C LYS A 156 -1.99 -10.98 -16.46
N ILE A 157 -1.84 -9.86 -15.74
CA ILE A 157 -2.70 -8.69 -15.90
C ILE A 157 -2.04 -7.80 -16.95
N SER A 158 -2.59 -7.72 -18.15
CA SER A 158 -2.00 -6.94 -19.24
C SER A 158 -3.03 -6.22 -20.09
N ASN A 159 -2.88 -4.90 -20.20
CA ASN A 159 -3.63 -4.11 -21.18
C ASN A 159 -2.80 -2.90 -21.62
N ARG A 160 -2.75 -2.65 -22.92
CA ARG A 160 -1.99 -1.56 -23.52
C ARG A 160 -2.93 -0.47 -24.00
N VAL A 161 -2.76 0.73 -23.46
CA VAL A 161 -3.44 1.95 -23.91
C VAL A 161 -2.43 2.83 -24.65
N SER A 162 -2.86 3.45 -25.74
CA SER A 162 -2.05 4.42 -26.49
C SER A 162 -1.86 5.69 -25.68
N ASP A 163 -0.74 6.38 -25.90
CA ASP A 163 -0.38 7.58 -25.13
C ASP A 163 -1.41 8.70 -25.34
N ASN A 164 -1.95 8.82 -26.56
CA ASN A 164 -3.00 9.79 -26.92
C ASN A 164 -4.34 9.50 -26.22
N GLY A 165 -4.69 8.22 -26.05
CA GLY A 165 -5.93 7.82 -25.38
C GLY A 165 -5.82 7.79 -23.85
N LEU A 166 -4.60 7.74 -23.31
CA LEU A 166 -4.37 7.52 -21.88
C LEU A 166 -4.92 8.65 -21.01
N VAL A 167 -4.58 9.90 -21.34
CA VAL A 167 -4.99 11.09 -20.56
C VAL A 167 -6.50 11.28 -20.57
N PRO A 168 -7.19 11.36 -21.72
CA PRO A 168 -8.64 11.54 -21.73
C PRO A 168 -9.39 10.37 -21.09
N ALA A 169 -8.95 9.12 -21.32
CA ALA A 169 -9.60 7.96 -20.70
C ALA A 169 -9.44 7.95 -19.17
N ALA A 170 -8.24 8.24 -18.66
CA ALA A 170 -8.00 8.30 -17.22
C ALA A 170 -8.77 9.43 -16.53
N ALA A 171 -8.85 10.60 -17.17
CA ALA A 171 -9.65 11.73 -16.67
C ALA A 171 -11.14 11.39 -16.66
N ALA A 172 -11.69 10.88 -17.76
CA ALA A 172 -13.09 10.49 -17.87
C ALA A 172 -13.47 9.41 -16.86
N LEU A 173 -12.65 8.36 -16.72
CA LEU A 173 -12.86 7.30 -15.73
C LEU A 173 -12.82 7.81 -14.30
N SER A 174 -11.93 8.77 -13.98
CA SER A 174 -11.84 9.35 -12.64
C SER A 174 -13.06 10.18 -12.31
N LEU A 175 -13.49 11.05 -13.23
CA LEU A 175 -14.68 11.88 -13.07
C LEU A 175 -15.95 11.02 -12.97
N LEU A 176 -16.07 9.99 -13.81
CA LEU A 176 -17.17 9.04 -13.75
C LEU A 176 -17.19 8.31 -12.39
N ALA A 177 -16.04 7.82 -11.92
CA ALA A 177 -15.96 7.15 -10.62
C ALA A 177 -16.37 8.09 -9.47
N MET A 178 -15.93 9.35 -9.50
CA MET A 178 -16.33 10.37 -8.52
C MET A 178 -17.85 10.64 -8.58
N ALA A 179 -18.42 10.78 -9.78
CA ALA A 179 -19.85 11.01 -9.97
C ALA A 179 -20.70 9.81 -9.50
N VAL A 180 -20.27 8.58 -9.83
CA VAL A 180 -20.95 7.35 -9.41
C VAL A 180 -20.97 7.23 -7.90
N ARG A 181 -19.87 7.55 -7.19
CA ARG A 181 -19.86 7.54 -5.72
C ARG A 181 -20.82 8.53 -5.10
N PHE A 182 -21.02 9.67 -5.74
CA PHE A 182 -21.94 10.69 -5.27
C PHE A 182 -23.40 10.27 -5.53
N ALA A 183 -23.67 9.67 -6.68
CA ALA A 183 -25.03 9.34 -7.12
C ALA A 183 -25.54 7.98 -6.60
N VAL A 184 -24.64 7.03 -6.31
CA VAL A 184 -25.02 5.64 -6.03
C VAL A 184 -24.45 5.20 -4.67
N PRO A 185 -25.27 4.67 -3.75
CA PRO A 185 -24.80 4.09 -2.50
C PRO A 185 -24.10 2.76 -2.80
N LEU A 186 -22.81 2.81 -3.13
CA LEU A 186 -22.07 1.65 -3.58
C LEU A 186 -21.87 0.58 -2.49
N GLY A 187 -22.19 0.84 -1.22
CA GLY A 187 -21.88 -0.08 -0.11
C GLY A 187 -22.34 -1.54 -0.32
N ALA A 188 -23.39 -1.77 -1.11
CA ALA A 188 -23.90 -3.11 -1.41
C ALA A 188 -22.97 -3.97 -2.31
N PHE A 189 -22.10 -3.35 -3.12
CA PHE A 189 -21.29 -4.05 -4.12
C PHE A 189 -19.92 -4.54 -3.62
N GLY A 190 -19.60 -4.35 -2.33
CA GLY A 190 -18.39 -4.89 -1.70
C GLY A 190 -17.09 -4.48 -2.41
N THR A 191 -16.31 -5.48 -2.87
CA THR A 191 -15.01 -5.24 -3.54
C THR A 191 -15.13 -4.41 -4.83
N LEU A 192 -16.26 -4.46 -5.54
CA LEU A 192 -16.46 -3.63 -6.73
C LEU A 192 -16.54 -2.14 -6.36
N SER A 193 -17.24 -1.82 -5.27
CA SER A 193 -17.29 -0.47 -4.69
C SER A 193 -15.90 0.00 -4.36
N PHE A 194 -15.10 -0.84 -3.70
CA PHE A 194 -13.71 -0.53 -3.40
C PHE A 194 -12.89 -0.23 -4.66
N ILE A 195 -13.08 -0.97 -5.76
CA ILE A 195 -12.38 -0.66 -7.02
C ILE A 195 -12.81 0.69 -7.57
N VAL A 196 -14.10 0.98 -7.63
CA VAL A 196 -14.61 2.31 -8.02
C VAL A 196 -14.04 3.40 -7.10
N ASP A 197 -13.89 3.08 -5.82
CA ASP A 197 -13.28 3.94 -4.80
C ASP A 197 -11.77 4.19 -5.01
N GLN A 198 -11.09 3.26 -5.69
CA GLN A 198 -9.67 3.37 -6.00
C GLN A 198 -9.38 3.85 -7.43
N LEU A 199 -10.37 3.95 -8.32
CA LEU A 199 -10.15 4.33 -9.73
C LEU A 199 -9.42 5.68 -9.90
N PRO A 200 -9.81 6.79 -9.23
CA PRO A 200 -9.09 8.06 -9.32
C PRO A 200 -7.63 7.96 -8.85
N HIS A 201 -7.36 7.14 -7.83
CA HIS A 201 -6.02 6.89 -7.31
C HIS A 201 -5.16 6.13 -8.34
N MET A 202 -5.71 5.06 -8.90
CA MET A 202 -5.06 4.27 -9.95
C MET A 202 -4.79 5.09 -11.21
N ALA A 203 -5.74 5.94 -11.60
CA ALA A 203 -5.61 6.87 -12.72
C ALA A 203 -4.51 7.91 -12.46
N THR A 204 -4.53 8.54 -11.28
CA THR A 204 -3.52 9.50 -10.81
C THR A 204 -2.13 8.88 -10.86
N PHE A 205 -1.96 7.70 -10.26
CA PHE A 205 -0.70 6.97 -10.26
C PHE A 205 -0.23 6.66 -11.69
N THR A 206 -1.12 6.14 -12.54
CA THR A 206 -0.81 5.76 -13.92
C THR A 206 -0.36 6.96 -14.75
N LEU A 207 -1.09 8.08 -14.63
CA LEU A 207 -0.79 9.32 -15.35
C LEU A 207 0.51 9.96 -14.85
N ALA A 208 0.71 10.07 -13.54
CA ALA A 208 1.96 10.59 -12.97
C ALA A 208 3.17 9.76 -13.44
N ARG A 209 3.02 8.43 -13.41
CA ARG A 209 4.05 7.50 -13.90
C ARG A 209 4.32 7.65 -15.39
N ALA A 210 3.28 7.74 -16.22
CA ALA A 210 3.42 7.91 -17.67
C ALA A 210 4.02 9.27 -18.04
N GLY A 211 3.62 10.33 -17.34
CA GLY A 211 4.14 11.68 -17.53
C GLY A 211 5.63 11.75 -17.25
N TRP A 212 6.11 11.22 -16.12
CA TRP A 212 7.53 11.25 -15.79
C TRP A 212 8.38 10.22 -16.55
N GLY A 213 7.85 9.02 -16.76
CA GLY A 213 8.60 7.93 -17.39
C GLY A 213 8.60 7.96 -18.91
N ARG A 214 7.50 8.40 -19.53
CA ARG A 214 7.31 8.41 -20.99
C ARG A 214 7.11 9.79 -21.59
N ARG A 215 7.04 10.84 -20.77
CA ARG A 215 6.79 12.23 -21.21
C ARG A 215 5.48 12.39 -21.98
N VAL A 216 4.44 11.66 -21.55
CA VAL A 216 3.09 11.82 -22.13
C VAL A 216 2.59 13.24 -21.87
N PRO A 217 2.23 14.02 -22.91
CA PRO A 217 1.74 15.39 -22.76
C PRO A 217 0.55 15.47 -21.82
N TYR A 218 0.49 16.52 -21.00
CA TYR A 218 -0.59 16.79 -20.03
C TYR A 218 -0.83 15.74 -18.94
N ALA A 219 -0.14 14.58 -18.95
CA ALA A 219 -0.38 13.53 -17.98
C ALA A 219 -0.07 13.97 -16.53
N ILE A 220 1.01 14.73 -16.31
CA ILE A 220 1.38 15.23 -14.97
C ILE A 220 0.36 16.24 -14.42
N PRO A 221 0.01 17.34 -15.12
CA PRO A 221 -0.95 18.30 -14.60
C PRO A 221 -2.34 17.68 -14.40
N VAL A 222 -2.79 16.79 -15.29
CA VAL A 222 -4.06 16.08 -15.11
C VAL A 222 -4.02 15.13 -13.91
N ALA A 223 -2.93 14.39 -13.71
CA ALA A 223 -2.76 13.54 -12.53
C ALA A 223 -2.83 14.35 -11.23
N LEU A 224 -2.14 15.50 -11.18
CA LEU A 224 -2.14 16.39 -10.02
C LEU A 224 -3.55 16.97 -9.78
N GLY A 225 -4.26 17.37 -10.84
CA GLY A 225 -5.63 17.86 -10.74
C GLY A 225 -6.58 16.83 -10.16
N ILE A 226 -6.53 15.58 -10.62
CA ILE A 226 -7.34 14.47 -10.08
C ILE A 226 -6.99 14.22 -8.60
N ALA A 227 -5.69 14.19 -8.27
CA ALA A 227 -5.22 13.97 -6.90
C ALA A 227 -5.72 15.04 -5.92
N LEU A 228 -5.61 16.33 -6.30
CA LEU A 228 -6.06 17.45 -5.48
C LEU A 228 -7.58 17.47 -5.35
N LEU A 229 -8.31 17.23 -6.44
CA LEU A 229 -9.78 17.16 -6.41
C LEU A 229 -10.27 16.06 -5.47
N GLU A 230 -9.67 14.87 -5.54
CA GLU A 230 -10.03 13.75 -4.67
C GLU A 230 -9.63 13.99 -3.21
N ALA A 231 -8.46 14.61 -2.96
CA ALA A 231 -8.04 14.98 -1.60
C ALA A 231 -8.97 16.03 -0.97
N ILE A 232 -9.41 17.03 -1.75
CA ILE A 232 -10.40 18.03 -1.30
C ILE A 232 -11.75 17.37 -1.03
N ARG A 233 -12.23 16.52 -1.94
CA ARG A 233 -13.47 15.75 -1.72
C ARG A 233 -13.37 14.92 -0.44
N ALA A 234 -12.28 14.20 -0.24
CA ALA A 234 -12.08 13.38 0.95
C ALA A 234 -11.98 14.24 2.21
N LEU A 235 -11.32 15.40 2.16
CA LEU A 235 -11.28 16.34 3.28
C LEU A 235 -12.69 16.75 3.72
N LEU A 236 -13.55 17.11 2.75
CA LEU A 236 -14.91 17.58 3.01
C LEU A 236 -15.88 16.46 3.42
N PHE A 237 -15.78 15.28 2.81
CA PHE A 237 -16.83 14.26 2.90
C PHE A 237 -16.39 12.92 3.50
N SER A 238 -15.09 12.59 3.52
CA SER A 238 -14.64 11.28 3.99
C SER A 238 -14.50 11.20 5.50
N TYR A 239 -14.80 10.04 6.07
CA TYR A 239 -14.51 9.71 7.46
C TYR A 239 -13.05 9.26 7.67
N LEU A 240 -12.35 8.77 6.64
CA LEU A 240 -11.03 8.17 6.80
C LEU A 240 -9.92 9.16 6.43
N ARG A 241 -9.00 9.42 7.37
CA ARG A 241 -7.83 10.30 7.13
C ARG A 241 -6.95 9.80 5.98
N MET A 242 -6.85 8.48 5.82
CA MET A 242 -6.11 7.87 4.72
C MET A 242 -6.71 8.21 3.34
N GLU A 243 -8.02 8.44 3.22
CA GLU A 243 -8.63 8.87 1.95
C GLU A 243 -8.24 10.30 1.57
N MET A 244 -7.88 11.14 2.55
CA MET A 244 -7.40 12.51 2.30
C MET A 244 -5.98 12.51 1.71
N VAL A 245 -5.14 11.58 2.13
CA VAL A 245 -3.72 11.52 1.76
C VAL A 245 -3.43 10.57 0.60
N SER A 246 -4.20 9.50 0.47
CA SER A 246 -3.95 8.46 -0.54
C SER A 246 -3.91 8.96 -2.00
N PRO A 247 -4.70 9.97 -2.45
CA PRO A 247 -4.59 10.50 -3.81
C PRO A 247 -3.23 11.18 -4.05
N LEU A 248 -2.77 11.96 -3.07
CA LEU A 248 -1.47 12.62 -3.12
C LEU A 248 -0.33 11.59 -3.07
N PHE A 249 -0.48 10.56 -2.24
CA PHE A 249 0.44 9.42 -2.21
C PHE A 249 0.51 8.71 -3.57
N ALA A 250 -0.64 8.48 -4.23
CA ALA A 250 -0.69 7.89 -5.57
C ALA A 250 0.09 8.72 -6.60
N PHE A 251 -0.06 10.05 -6.55
CA PHE A 251 0.69 10.99 -7.40
C PHE A 251 2.20 10.91 -7.13
N VAL A 252 2.60 11.01 -5.85
CA VAL A 252 4.01 10.98 -5.43
C VAL A 252 4.68 9.68 -5.87
N VAL A 253 4.09 8.54 -5.52
CA VAL A 253 4.65 7.22 -5.85
C VAL A 253 4.66 7.00 -7.36
N GLY A 254 3.60 7.39 -8.08
CA GLY A 254 3.54 7.31 -9.54
C GLY A 254 4.68 8.10 -10.19
N ALA A 255 4.90 9.35 -9.75
CA ALA A 255 5.96 10.21 -10.25
C ALA A 255 7.36 9.65 -9.97
N LEU A 256 7.63 9.20 -8.73
CA LEU A 256 8.91 8.61 -8.33
C LEU A 256 9.24 7.34 -9.14
N LEU A 257 8.27 6.44 -9.31
CA LEU A 257 8.44 5.22 -10.07
C LEU A 257 8.55 5.47 -11.59
N GLY A 258 7.85 6.48 -12.10
CA GLY A 258 7.96 6.94 -13.48
C GLY A 258 9.35 7.48 -13.79
N ALA A 259 9.84 8.41 -12.96
CA ALA A 259 11.15 9.03 -13.12
C ALA A 259 12.32 8.11 -12.73
N ARG A 260 12.06 7.02 -12.00
CA ARG A 260 13.06 6.12 -11.40
C ARG A 260 14.13 6.88 -10.62
N SER A 261 13.73 7.96 -9.96
CA SER A 261 14.60 8.86 -9.19
C SER A 261 13.76 9.77 -8.29
N PHE A 262 14.40 10.40 -7.31
CA PHE A 262 13.79 11.44 -6.47
C PHE A 262 13.76 12.83 -7.14
N GLY A 263 14.13 12.92 -8.42
CA GLY A 263 14.09 14.17 -9.19
C GLY A 263 12.74 14.88 -9.18
N PRO A 264 11.59 14.19 -9.29
CA PRO A 264 10.27 14.82 -9.28
C PRO A 264 9.99 15.66 -8.04
N LEU A 265 10.48 15.24 -6.87
CA LEU A 265 10.25 15.95 -5.60
C LEU A 265 10.80 17.38 -5.60
N ARG A 266 11.80 17.68 -6.44
CA ARG A 266 12.39 19.02 -6.56
C ARG A 266 11.65 19.91 -7.56
N SER A 267 10.66 19.38 -8.28
CA SER A 267 9.88 20.13 -9.25
C SER A 267 8.91 21.09 -8.55
N LYS A 268 8.72 22.28 -9.13
CA LYS A 268 7.70 23.25 -8.67
C LYS A 268 6.28 22.66 -8.69
N LEU A 269 6.04 21.64 -9.52
CA LEU A 269 4.76 20.91 -9.56
C LEU A 269 4.42 20.17 -8.24
N PHE A 270 5.40 19.96 -7.35
CA PHE A 270 5.17 19.33 -6.05
C PHE A 270 4.78 20.33 -4.94
N ILE A 271 4.86 21.64 -5.17
CA ILE A 271 4.50 22.65 -4.16
C ILE A 271 3.08 22.42 -3.61
N PRO A 272 2.03 22.21 -4.43
CA PRO A 272 0.68 21.95 -3.92
C PRO A 272 0.59 20.68 -3.05
N VAL A 273 1.38 19.65 -3.39
CA VAL A 273 1.44 18.40 -2.62
C VAL A 273 2.04 18.66 -1.25
N TYR A 274 3.14 19.41 -1.17
CA TYR A 274 3.77 19.75 0.12
C TYR A 274 2.86 20.60 1.00
N VAL A 275 2.18 21.60 0.41
CA VAL A 275 1.21 22.43 1.14
C VAL A 275 0.08 21.56 1.69
N ALA A 276 -0.53 20.71 0.85
CA ALA A 276 -1.62 19.83 1.28
C ALA A 276 -1.18 18.85 2.39
N MET A 277 0.03 18.27 2.28
CA MET A 277 0.58 17.39 3.30
C MET A 277 0.90 18.12 4.61
N ALA A 278 1.43 19.34 4.54
CA ALA A 278 1.70 20.15 5.72
C ALA A 278 0.40 20.52 6.45
N LEU A 279 -0.62 20.97 5.71
CA LEU A 279 -1.96 21.24 6.26
C LEU A 279 -2.56 19.99 6.90
N PHE A 280 -2.45 18.83 6.23
CA PHE A 280 -2.94 17.57 6.79
C PHE A 280 -2.24 17.21 8.10
N VAL A 281 -0.91 17.36 8.19
CA VAL A 281 -0.14 17.05 9.41
C VAL A 281 -0.50 17.99 10.54
N ILE A 282 -0.60 19.29 10.27
CA ILE A 282 -0.97 20.31 11.26
C ILE A 282 -2.39 20.03 11.80
N SER A 283 -3.35 19.78 10.92
CA SER A 283 -4.74 19.53 11.30
C SER A 283 -5.06 18.07 11.64
N PHE A 284 -4.05 17.19 11.75
CA PHE A 284 -4.25 15.74 11.83
C PHE A 284 -5.10 15.30 13.03
N ALA A 285 -4.85 15.89 14.20
CA ALA A 285 -5.61 15.61 15.41
C ALA A 285 -7.05 16.12 15.26
N THR A 286 -7.22 17.32 14.71
CA THR A 286 -8.52 18.00 14.54
C THR A 286 -9.44 17.29 13.57
N LEU A 287 -8.90 16.90 12.42
CA LEU A 287 -9.60 16.10 11.43
C LEU A 287 -10.08 14.76 12.03
N GLY A 288 -9.47 14.32 13.13
CA GLY A 288 -9.91 13.18 13.92
C GLY A 288 -11.21 13.33 14.67
N GLU A 289 -11.41 14.49 15.28
CA GLU A 289 -12.54 14.82 16.14
C GLU A 289 -13.73 15.29 15.31
N VAL A 290 -13.51 16.24 14.40
CA VAL A 290 -14.57 16.89 13.63
C VAL A 290 -15.29 15.92 12.70
N ARG A 291 -14.56 14.94 12.13
CA ARG A 291 -15.10 13.99 11.14
C ARG A 291 -16.28 13.14 11.63
N VAL A 292 -16.44 12.97 12.94
CA VAL A 292 -17.53 12.16 13.52
C VAL A 292 -18.85 12.95 13.51
N THR A 293 -18.77 14.28 13.52
CA THR A 293 -19.95 15.14 13.76
C THR A 293 -20.43 15.90 12.54
N THR A 294 -19.57 16.19 11.55
CA THR A 294 -19.96 16.97 10.37
C THR A 294 -19.34 16.50 9.06
N GLY A 295 -20.02 16.84 7.96
CA GLY A 295 -19.54 16.71 6.59
C GLY A 295 -19.69 18.02 5.81
N GLY A 296 -19.19 18.06 4.59
CA GLY A 296 -19.30 19.22 3.71
C GLY A 296 -18.42 20.39 4.15
N THR A 297 -18.84 21.61 3.84
CA THR A 297 -18.10 22.84 4.11
C THR A 297 -18.08 23.21 5.60
N GLU A 298 -19.12 22.84 6.36
CA GLU A 298 -19.19 23.04 7.81
C GLU A 298 -18.03 22.38 8.55
N ARG A 299 -17.51 21.28 8.00
CA ARG A 299 -16.33 20.59 8.54
C ARG A 299 -15.12 21.51 8.59
N VAL A 300 -14.91 22.37 7.59
CA VAL A 300 -13.77 23.30 7.57
C VAL A 300 -13.92 24.34 8.68
N GLY A 301 -15.12 24.88 8.87
CA GLY A 301 -15.42 25.82 9.97
C GLY A 301 -15.12 25.22 11.34
N LYS A 302 -15.61 23.99 11.59
CA LYS A 302 -15.34 23.29 12.86
C LYS A 302 -13.87 22.94 13.07
N VAL A 303 -13.13 22.61 12.00
CA VAL A 303 -11.68 22.40 12.09
C VAL A 303 -10.99 23.69 12.54
N VAL A 304 -11.29 24.82 11.91
CA VAL A 304 -10.69 26.11 12.30
C VAL A 304 -11.09 26.50 13.73
N GLU A 305 -12.37 26.38 14.09
CA GLU A 305 -12.87 26.69 15.42
C GLU A 305 -12.19 25.85 16.50
N SER A 306 -12.07 24.53 16.28
CA SER A 306 -11.40 23.65 17.22
C SER A 306 -9.89 23.92 17.33
N GLU A 307 -9.19 24.33 16.26
CA GLU A 307 -7.78 24.76 16.34
C GLU A 307 -7.62 26.07 17.12
N LEU A 308 -8.54 27.02 16.94
CA LEU A 308 -8.54 28.27 17.71
C LEU A 308 -8.78 27.99 19.20
N ARG A 309 -9.77 27.15 19.51
CA ARG A 309 -10.04 26.72 20.88
C ARG A 309 -8.86 25.98 21.51
N ARG A 310 -8.19 25.12 20.75
CA ARG A 310 -6.97 24.40 21.17
C ARG A 310 -5.77 25.30 21.40
N SER A 311 -5.72 26.44 20.73
CA SER A 311 -4.67 27.44 20.94
C SER A 311 -4.95 28.26 22.22
N ALA A 312 -6.19 28.26 22.70
CA ALA A 312 -6.61 28.96 23.90
C ALA A 312 -6.64 28.09 25.18
N GLU A 313 -6.88 26.78 25.05
CA GLU A 313 -6.83 25.84 26.18
C GLU A 313 -5.37 25.41 26.46
N GLU A 314 -4.81 25.81 27.61
CA GLU A 314 -3.45 25.44 28.06
C GLU A 314 -3.32 23.99 28.56
N ASP A 315 -4.43 23.27 28.66
CA ASP A 315 -4.43 21.94 29.27
C ASP A 315 -3.75 20.92 28.33
N PRO A 316 -2.71 20.19 28.78
CA PRO A 316 -2.06 19.15 28.01
C PRO A 316 -2.96 17.90 27.92
N VAL A 317 -4.12 18.04 27.27
CA VAL A 317 -4.94 16.91 26.84
C VAL A 317 -4.03 15.96 26.09
N VAL A 318 -3.96 14.71 26.55
CA VAL A 318 -3.10 13.65 26.01
C VAL A 318 -3.35 13.50 24.50
N ARG A 319 -2.49 14.12 23.69
CA ARG A 319 -2.64 14.15 22.23
C ARG A 319 -2.05 12.86 21.67
N GLN A 320 -2.88 12.04 21.02
CA GLN A 320 -2.35 10.93 20.23
C GLN A 320 -1.60 11.51 19.02
N SER A 321 -0.27 11.49 19.09
CA SER A 321 0.59 11.99 18.02
C SER A 321 0.50 11.09 16.78
N LEU A 322 0.97 11.60 15.62
CA LEU A 322 1.12 10.79 14.42
C LEU A 322 2.02 9.57 14.68
N LEU A 323 3.10 9.76 15.46
CA LEU A 323 3.98 8.66 15.89
C LEU A 323 3.23 7.66 16.77
N GLY A 324 2.42 8.11 17.73
CA GLY A 324 1.59 7.24 18.56
C GLY A 324 0.67 6.33 17.75
N ARG A 325 0.15 6.82 16.62
CA ARG A 325 -0.66 6.03 15.67
C ARG A 325 0.12 5.07 14.79
N LEU A 326 1.41 5.31 14.58
CA LEU A 326 2.27 4.39 13.85
C LEU A 326 2.71 3.20 14.71
N THR A 327 2.51 3.27 16.03
CA THR A 327 2.80 2.15 16.92
C THR A 327 1.85 0.97 16.69
N ASN A 328 2.37 -0.25 16.81
CA ASN A 328 1.56 -1.48 16.72
C ASN A 328 1.67 -2.38 17.97
N PHE A 329 2.56 -2.06 18.93
CA PHE A 329 2.71 -2.86 20.15
C PHE A 329 1.47 -2.83 21.04
N ASN A 330 0.65 -1.77 20.98
CA ASN A 330 -0.64 -1.72 21.68
C ASN A 330 -1.55 -2.90 21.28
N GLN A 331 -1.68 -3.15 19.98
CA GLN A 331 -2.51 -4.22 19.43
C GLN A 331 -1.90 -5.58 19.73
N LEU A 332 -0.58 -5.73 19.50
CA LEU A 332 0.13 -6.99 19.66
C LEU A 332 0.27 -7.43 21.12
N SER A 333 0.36 -6.50 22.08
CA SER A 333 0.38 -6.85 23.51
C SER A 333 -0.98 -7.35 23.98
N GLN A 334 -2.07 -6.81 23.44
CA GLN A 334 -3.42 -7.32 23.68
C GLN A 334 -3.65 -8.72 23.09
N VAL A 335 -3.06 -9.03 21.93
CA VAL A 335 -3.04 -10.40 21.39
C VAL A 335 -2.36 -11.35 22.39
N GLY A 336 -1.22 -10.95 22.96
CA GLY A 336 -0.54 -11.73 24.01
C GLY A 336 -1.42 -11.98 25.23
N ARG A 337 -2.15 -10.94 25.69
CA ARG A 337 -3.09 -11.04 26.80
C ARG A 337 -4.21 -12.03 26.51
N ILE A 338 -4.86 -11.93 25.34
CA ILE A 338 -5.96 -12.82 24.97
C ILE A 338 -5.49 -14.27 24.90
N VAL A 339 -4.33 -14.55 24.29
CA VAL A 339 -3.79 -15.93 24.23
C VAL A 339 -3.49 -16.47 25.64
N ARG A 340 -3.06 -15.63 26.58
CA ARG A 340 -2.83 -16.03 27.97
C ARG A 340 -4.13 -16.32 28.72
N GLU A 341 -5.18 -15.55 28.45
CA GLU A 341 -6.51 -15.71 29.09
C GLU A 341 -7.31 -16.87 28.50
N ASP A 342 -7.38 -16.96 27.17
CA ASP A 342 -8.33 -17.80 26.43
C ASP A 342 -7.65 -19.01 25.74
N GLY A 343 -6.32 -19.02 25.64
CA GLY A 343 -5.60 -19.95 24.78
C GLY A 343 -5.57 -19.51 23.31
N PHE A 344 -5.12 -20.40 22.44
CA PHE A 344 -5.17 -20.17 20.99
C PHE A 344 -6.60 -20.39 20.46
N LEU A 345 -6.99 -19.62 19.45
CA LEU A 345 -8.34 -19.68 18.86
C LEU A 345 -8.48 -20.68 17.70
N ASP A 346 -7.41 -21.43 17.37
CA ASP A 346 -7.42 -22.55 16.41
C ASP A 346 -8.08 -22.29 15.04
N GLY A 347 -8.07 -21.03 14.57
CA GLY A 347 -8.63 -20.63 13.28
C GLY A 347 -9.98 -19.91 13.35
N GLU A 348 -10.57 -19.70 14.52
CA GLU A 348 -11.87 -19.01 14.69
C GLU A 348 -11.88 -17.61 14.07
N THR A 349 -10.75 -16.87 14.13
CA THR A 349 -10.72 -15.56 13.48
C THR A 349 -10.66 -15.65 11.96
N LEU A 350 -10.33 -16.81 11.39
CA LEU A 350 -10.14 -17.05 9.95
C LEU A 350 -11.35 -17.68 9.26
N GLU A 351 -12.45 -17.92 9.98
CA GLU A 351 -13.70 -18.44 9.39
C GLU A 351 -14.17 -17.64 8.17
N TYR A 352 -13.90 -16.34 8.15
CA TYR A 352 -14.26 -15.48 7.01
C TYR A 352 -13.60 -15.91 5.71
N LEU A 353 -12.46 -16.59 5.73
CA LEU A 353 -11.80 -17.09 4.51
C LEU A 353 -12.73 -18.01 3.71
N GLY A 354 -13.57 -18.80 4.38
CA GLY A 354 -14.50 -19.74 3.74
C GLY A 354 -15.62 -19.06 2.95
N TYR A 355 -16.00 -17.82 3.33
CA TYR A 355 -17.12 -17.12 2.71
C TYR A 355 -16.78 -15.75 2.14
N ALA A 356 -15.56 -15.23 2.33
CA ALA A 356 -15.21 -13.86 1.98
C ALA A 356 -15.29 -13.57 0.47
N LEU A 357 -15.01 -14.56 -0.38
CA LEU A 357 -15.11 -14.44 -1.84
C LEU A 357 -16.55 -14.56 -2.38
N ILE A 358 -17.52 -14.96 -1.57
CA ILE A 358 -18.93 -15.07 -2.00
C ILE A 358 -19.54 -13.66 -2.06
N PRO A 359 -19.98 -13.17 -3.23
CA PRO A 359 -20.63 -11.87 -3.35
C PRO A 359 -21.95 -11.81 -2.56
N ARG A 360 -22.27 -10.63 -1.99
CA ARG A 360 -23.51 -10.44 -1.21
C ARG A 360 -24.80 -10.62 -2.03
N PHE A 361 -24.78 -10.44 -3.34
CA PHE A 361 -25.97 -10.70 -4.16
C PHE A 361 -26.26 -12.20 -4.33
N LEU A 362 -25.24 -13.08 -4.22
CA LEU A 362 -25.42 -14.53 -4.19
C LEU A 362 -25.79 -15.04 -2.78
N TRP A 363 -25.28 -14.37 -1.74
CA TRP A 363 -25.61 -14.68 -0.35
C TRP A 363 -25.95 -13.39 0.45
N PRO A 364 -27.20 -12.93 0.39
CA PRO A 364 -27.61 -11.69 1.06
C PRO A 364 -27.40 -11.73 2.58
N GLY A 365 -27.69 -12.89 3.20
CA GLY A 365 -27.49 -13.15 4.63
C GLY A 365 -26.04 -13.45 5.05
N LYS A 366 -25.05 -13.25 4.16
CA LYS A 366 -23.63 -13.49 4.48
C LYS A 366 -23.21 -12.71 5.73
N PRO A 367 -22.60 -13.37 6.73
CA PRO A 367 -22.11 -12.70 7.94
C PRO A 367 -21.20 -11.51 7.62
N ALA A 368 -21.32 -10.44 8.39
CA ALA A 368 -20.43 -9.30 8.27
C ALA A 368 -19.02 -9.69 8.75
N ILE A 369 -18.01 -9.41 7.92
CA ILE A 369 -16.61 -9.59 8.32
C ILE A 369 -16.23 -8.39 9.17
N ALA A 370 -16.27 -8.55 10.49
CA ALA A 370 -16.08 -7.49 11.47
C ALA A 370 -15.07 -7.88 12.55
N LYS A 371 -14.02 -8.63 12.19
CA LYS A 371 -13.03 -9.16 13.16
C LYS A 371 -12.30 -8.06 13.91
N GLY A 372 -12.00 -6.92 13.27
CA GLY A 372 -11.46 -5.75 13.97
C GLY A 372 -12.43 -5.12 15.00
N ALA A 373 -13.73 -5.18 14.75
CA ALA A 373 -14.75 -4.70 15.69
C ALA A 373 -14.91 -5.68 16.87
N TRP A 374 -14.90 -6.98 16.60
CA TRP A 374 -14.83 -8.03 17.63
C TRP A 374 -13.59 -7.85 18.51
N PHE A 375 -12.42 -7.66 17.91
CA PHE A 375 -11.17 -7.48 18.65
C PHE A 375 -11.25 -6.23 19.53
N ALA A 376 -11.73 -5.11 18.99
CA ALA A 376 -11.94 -3.88 19.74
C ALA A 376 -12.87 -4.05 20.94
N LEU A 377 -13.97 -4.82 20.81
CA LEU A 377 -14.83 -5.17 21.95
C LEU A 377 -14.09 -6.03 22.97
N ARG A 378 -13.38 -7.08 22.54
CA ARG A 378 -12.64 -8.01 23.42
C ARG A 378 -11.57 -7.30 24.26
N ILE A 379 -10.97 -6.24 23.72
CA ILE A 379 -9.95 -5.43 24.42
C ILE A 379 -10.52 -4.18 25.12
N GLY A 380 -11.84 -4.02 25.16
CA GLY A 380 -12.50 -2.88 25.82
C GLY A 380 -12.32 -1.52 25.12
N GLN A 381 -11.89 -1.50 23.86
CA GLN A 381 -11.70 -0.30 23.03
C GLN A 381 -12.90 0.03 22.14
N ALA A 382 -13.98 -0.74 22.25
CA ALA A 382 -15.27 -0.48 21.62
C ALA A 382 -16.41 -0.74 22.61
N ARG A 383 -17.58 -0.19 22.30
CA ARG A 383 -18.85 -0.48 22.99
C ARG A 383 -19.93 -0.77 21.94
N VAL A 384 -21.01 -1.40 22.36
CA VAL A 384 -22.20 -1.58 21.53
C VAL A 384 -23.15 -0.42 21.82
N LEU A 385 -23.43 0.40 20.81
CA LEU A 385 -24.40 1.49 20.86
C LEU A 385 -25.40 1.28 19.73
N ASP A 386 -26.68 1.17 20.06
CA ASP A 386 -27.76 0.94 19.09
C ASP A 386 -27.52 -0.26 18.15
N GLY A 387 -26.98 -1.35 18.69
CA GLY A 387 -26.64 -2.56 17.93
C GLY A 387 -25.42 -2.41 17.01
N ARG A 388 -24.68 -1.29 17.09
CA ARG A 388 -23.46 -1.04 16.30
C ARG A 388 -22.25 -0.95 17.21
N ILE A 389 -21.13 -1.51 16.74
CA ILE A 389 -19.85 -1.44 17.43
C ILE A 389 -19.21 -0.09 17.11
N THR A 390 -18.84 0.67 18.14
CA THR A 390 -18.37 2.06 17.99
C THR A 390 -16.98 2.20 17.39
N ASN A 391 -16.17 1.14 17.40
CA ASN A 391 -14.78 1.18 16.99
C ASN A 391 -14.31 -0.16 16.39
N SER A 392 -13.21 -0.11 15.65
CA SER A 392 -12.53 -1.30 15.11
C SER A 392 -11.03 -1.14 15.31
N VAL A 393 -10.40 -2.20 15.81
CA VAL A 393 -8.95 -2.27 16.05
C VAL A 393 -8.46 -3.51 15.32
N ASN A 394 -7.53 -3.32 14.39
CA ASN A 394 -6.99 -4.46 13.66
C ASN A 394 -6.02 -5.25 14.54
N MET A 395 -6.03 -6.57 14.40
CA MET A 395 -5.13 -7.48 15.12
C MET A 395 -3.71 -7.50 14.57
N THR A 396 -3.49 -6.91 13.38
CA THR A 396 -2.32 -7.10 12.51
C THR A 396 -2.19 -8.53 11.96
N ILE A 397 -1.51 -8.72 10.83
CA ILE A 397 -1.21 -10.05 10.27
C ILE A 397 -0.49 -10.97 11.29
N PRO A 398 0.66 -10.57 11.89
CA PRO A 398 1.32 -11.43 12.86
C PRO A 398 0.49 -11.66 14.12
N GLY A 399 -0.29 -10.67 14.56
CA GLY A 399 -1.15 -10.82 15.74
C GLY A 399 -2.28 -11.82 15.51
N GLU A 400 -2.98 -11.75 14.38
CA GLU A 400 -4.02 -12.71 14.03
C GLU A 400 -3.43 -14.13 13.86
N LEU A 401 -2.28 -14.27 13.22
CA LEU A 401 -1.61 -15.57 13.09
C LEU A 401 -1.19 -16.16 14.43
N TYR A 402 -0.66 -15.33 15.34
CA TYR A 402 -0.28 -15.77 16.67
C TYR A 402 -1.50 -16.18 17.50
N LEU A 403 -2.58 -15.40 17.41
CA LEU A 403 -3.83 -15.65 18.12
C LEU A 403 -4.43 -17.03 17.77
N ASN A 404 -4.27 -17.48 16.52
CA ASN A 404 -4.81 -18.78 16.08
C ASN A 404 -3.83 -19.94 16.19
N PHE A 405 -2.54 -19.73 15.91
CA PHE A 405 -1.59 -20.85 15.71
C PHE A 405 -0.22 -20.61 16.38
N GLY A 406 -0.13 -19.63 17.28
CA GLY A 406 1.10 -19.32 18.01
C GLY A 406 2.29 -18.95 17.12
N PRO A 407 3.54 -19.20 17.59
CA PRO A 407 4.75 -18.83 16.85
C PRO A 407 4.86 -19.46 15.46
N LEU A 408 4.41 -20.70 15.30
CA LEU A 408 4.48 -21.41 14.01
C LEU A 408 3.57 -20.75 12.97
N GLY A 409 2.37 -20.35 13.38
CA GLY A 409 1.46 -19.57 12.54
C GLY A 409 2.08 -18.29 12.01
N VAL A 410 2.75 -17.54 12.89
CA VAL A 410 3.42 -16.30 12.52
C VAL A 410 4.52 -16.57 11.50
N ILE A 411 5.37 -17.57 11.75
CA ILE A 411 6.49 -17.90 10.86
C ILE A 411 5.98 -18.27 9.46
N LEU A 412 5.10 -19.26 9.38
CA LEU A 412 4.62 -19.79 8.10
C LEU A 412 3.69 -18.80 7.40
N GLY A 413 2.76 -18.20 8.14
CA GLY A 413 1.74 -17.30 7.60
C GLY A 413 2.33 -15.99 7.08
N CYS A 414 3.29 -15.38 7.78
CA CYS A 414 3.94 -14.15 7.31
C CYS A 414 4.84 -14.41 6.08
N LEU A 415 5.57 -15.53 6.05
CA LEU A 415 6.33 -15.93 4.86
C LEU A 415 5.40 -16.16 3.66
N LEU A 416 4.29 -16.87 3.86
CA LEU A 416 3.29 -17.14 2.83
C LEU A 416 2.64 -15.84 2.32
N PHE A 417 2.27 -14.93 3.22
CA PHE A 417 1.72 -13.62 2.87
C PHE A 417 2.69 -12.86 1.95
N GLY A 418 3.96 -12.77 2.34
CA GLY A 418 5.01 -12.17 1.52
C GLY A 418 5.16 -12.84 0.15
N ALA A 419 5.16 -14.16 0.12
CA ALA A 419 5.26 -14.96 -1.10
C ALA A 419 4.10 -14.68 -2.07
N ILE A 420 2.85 -14.61 -1.56
CA ILE A 420 1.66 -14.30 -2.37
C ILE A 420 1.75 -12.87 -2.93
N MET A 421 2.17 -11.89 -2.13
CA MET A 421 2.40 -10.52 -2.62
C MET A 421 3.49 -10.47 -3.71
N GLY A 422 4.54 -11.27 -3.56
CA GLY A 422 5.57 -11.46 -4.58
C GLY A 422 5.02 -12.05 -5.88
N ALA A 423 4.15 -13.06 -5.76
CA ALA A 423 3.49 -13.69 -6.90
C ALA A 423 2.61 -12.68 -7.66
N PHE A 424 1.74 -11.95 -6.95
CA PHE A 424 0.90 -10.90 -7.52
C PHE A 424 1.73 -9.81 -8.21
N TRP A 425 2.82 -9.35 -7.58
CA TRP A 425 3.71 -8.37 -8.17
C TRP A 425 4.30 -8.83 -9.50
N LEU A 426 4.79 -10.08 -9.59
CA LEU A 426 5.32 -10.65 -10.83
C LEU A 426 4.30 -10.73 -11.96
N ARG A 427 2.99 -10.75 -11.66
CA ARG A 427 1.91 -10.79 -12.66
C ARG A 427 1.48 -9.43 -13.18
N THR A 428 1.96 -8.33 -12.59
CA THR A 428 1.66 -6.96 -13.05
C THR A 428 2.42 -6.57 -14.32
N ASP A 429 3.52 -7.25 -14.64
CA ASP A 429 4.46 -6.83 -15.71
C ASP A 429 4.91 -5.37 -15.58
N PHE A 430 4.91 -4.84 -14.34
CA PHE A 430 5.00 -3.40 -14.06
C PHE A 430 6.22 -2.77 -14.73
N TRP A 431 7.41 -3.33 -14.51
CA TRP A 431 8.66 -2.74 -15.01
C TRP A 431 8.96 -3.04 -16.48
N SER A 432 8.47 -4.17 -17.01
CA SER A 432 8.73 -4.64 -18.38
C SER A 432 7.96 -3.83 -19.41
N ASN A 433 6.75 -3.42 -19.07
CA ASN A 433 5.83 -2.78 -20.01
C ASN A 433 5.24 -1.49 -19.41
N PRO A 434 5.89 -0.33 -19.63
CA PRO A 434 5.40 0.96 -19.13
C PRO A 434 4.04 1.41 -19.70
N ARG A 435 3.53 0.72 -20.73
CA ARG A 435 2.19 0.92 -21.31
C ARG A 435 1.14 -0.02 -20.73
N ASN A 436 1.50 -0.93 -19.82
CA ASN A 436 0.56 -1.80 -19.15
C ASN A 436 -0.24 -1.04 -18.09
N VAL A 437 -1.42 -0.51 -18.48
CA VAL A 437 -2.24 0.33 -17.59
C VAL A 437 -2.89 -0.50 -16.50
N LEU A 438 -3.51 -1.64 -16.83
CA LEU A 438 -4.15 -2.50 -15.83
C LEU A 438 -3.13 -3.10 -14.85
N GLY A 439 -1.99 -3.58 -15.38
CA GLY A 439 -0.90 -4.04 -14.53
C GLY A 439 -0.32 -2.92 -13.66
N GLY A 440 -0.25 -1.70 -14.19
CA GLY A 440 0.12 -0.50 -13.43
C GLY A 440 -0.86 -0.15 -12.30
N ALA A 441 -2.15 -0.22 -12.56
CA ALA A 441 -3.20 0.04 -11.57
C ALA A 441 -3.21 -1.01 -10.45
N PHE A 442 -3.09 -2.30 -10.80
CA PHE A 442 -2.96 -3.35 -9.79
C PHE A 442 -1.63 -3.25 -9.01
N ALA A 443 -0.54 -2.90 -9.69
CA ALA A 443 0.74 -2.61 -9.03
C ALA A 443 0.61 -1.46 -8.01
N TYR A 444 -0.13 -0.39 -8.33
CA TYR A 444 -0.42 0.66 -7.36
C TYR A 444 -1.19 0.13 -6.15
N TYR A 445 -2.22 -0.69 -6.36
CA TYR A 445 -2.95 -1.31 -5.26
C TYR A 445 -2.01 -2.09 -4.32
N LEU A 446 -1.12 -2.93 -4.86
CA LEU A 446 -0.12 -3.66 -4.07
C LEU A 446 0.86 -2.75 -3.34
N LEU A 447 1.28 -1.65 -3.97
CA LEU A 447 2.17 -0.66 -3.36
C LEU A 447 1.48 0.10 -2.21
N ALA A 448 0.20 0.44 -2.38
CA ALA A 448 -0.60 1.11 -1.36
C ALA A 448 -0.92 0.17 -0.19
N SER A 449 -1.30 -1.08 -0.46
CA SER A 449 -1.58 -2.07 0.58
C SER A 449 -0.33 -2.44 1.38
N ALA A 450 0.85 -2.43 0.76
CA ALA A 450 2.11 -2.69 1.44
C ALA A 450 2.44 -1.68 2.55
N PHE A 451 1.87 -0.46 2.54
CA PHE A 451 2.06 0.51 3.60
C PHE A 451 1.19 0.23 4.85
N SER A 452 0.28 -0.75 4.77
CA SER A 452 -0.68 -1.07 5.84
C SER A 452 -0.19 -2.22 6.74
N LEU A 453 0.85 -1.99 7.53
CA LEU A 453 1.37 -2.99 8.49
C LEU A 453 0.39 -3.35 9.61
N GLY A 454 -0.58 -2.47 9.85
CA GLY A 454 -1.65 -2.71 10.80
C GLY A 454 -2.82 -3.50 10.21
N ALA A 455 -2.78 -3.96 8.96
CA ALA A 455 -3.85 -4.79 8.39
C ALA A 455 -3.87 -6.18 9.02
N ASP A 456 -5.04 -6.80 9.10
CA ASP A 456 -5.20 -8.23 9.44
C ASP A 456 -5.14 -9.10 8.16
N LEU A 457 -5.33 -10.43 8.27
CA LEU A 457 -5.25 -11.33 7.12
C LEU A 457 -6.33 -11.08 6.06
N GLN A 458 -7.37 -10.27 6.34
CA GLN A 458 -8.41 -9.93 5.38
C GLN A 458 -7.83 -9.21 4.15
N VAL A 459 -6.68 -8.53 4.31
CA VAL A 459 -5.97 -7.88 3.20
C VAL A 459 -5.56 -8.89 2.12
N LEU A 460 -5.26 -10.14 2.49
CA LEU A 460 -4.89 -11.19 1.54
C LEU A 460 -6.08 -11.58 0.67
N VAL A 461 -7.25 -11.79 1.27
CA VAL A 461 -8.47 -12.12 0.54
C VAL A 461 -8.87 -10.98 -0.39
N THR A 462 -8.81 -9.75 0.13
CA THR A 462 -9.12 -8.55 -0.65
C THR A 462 -8.17 -8.42 -1.83
N SER A 463 -6.87 -8.68 -1.62
CA SER A 463 -5.86 -8.66 -2.69
C SER A 463 -6.10 -9.73 -3.74
N LEU A 464 -6.49 -10.93 -3.33
CA LEU A 464 -6.84 -12.03 -4.24
C LEU A 464 -8.08 -11.70 -5.06
N ALA A 465 -9.15 -11.18 -4.43
CA ALA A 465 -10.37 -10.76 -5.13
C ALA A 465 -10.07 -9.67 -6.17
N ILE A 466 -9.28 -8.66 -5.79
CA ILE A 466 -8.87 -7.59 -6.70
C ILE A 466 -8.01 -8.15 -7.84
N TYR A 467 -7.05 -9.04 -7.55
CA TYR A 467 -6.27 -9.72 -8.57
C TYR A 467 -7.17 -10.43 -9.60
N MET A 468 -8.15 -11.21 -9.15
CA MET A 468 -9.10 -11.90 -10.02
C MET A 468 -9.90 -10.93 -10.89
N ILE A 469 -10.36 -9.81 -10.33
CA ILE A 469 -11.08 -8.77 -11.09
C ILE A 469 -10.17 -8.16 -12.17
N PHE A 470 -8.92 -7.85 -11.85
CA PHE A 470 -7.97 -7.34 -12.83
C PHE A 470 -7.61 -8.36 -13.92
N VAL A 471 -7.55 -9.65 -13.59
CA VAL A 471 -7.40 -10.72 -14.58
C VAL A 471 -8.62 -10.78 -15.50
N ALA A 472 -9.84 -10.76 -14.95
CA ALA A 472 -11.06 -10.76 -15.74
C ALA A 472 -11.14 -9.54 -16.68
N LEU A 473 -10.84 -8.34 -16.18
CA LEU A 473 -10.75 -7.13 -16.98
C LEU A 473 -9.68 -7.23 -18.07
N SER A 474 -8.54 -7.85 -17.77
CA SER A 474 -7.48 -8.09 -18.75
C SER A 474 -7.94 -9.02 -19.87
N VAL A 475 -8.76 -10.04 -19.58
CA VAL A 475 -9.33 -10.95 -20.58
C VAL A 475 -10.38 -10.25 -21.42
N VAL A 476 -11.32 -9.52 -20.80
CA VAL A 476 -12.40 -8.81 -21.50
C VAL A 476 -11.84 -7.74 -22.43
N VAL A 477 -10.91 -6.91 -21.94
CA VAL A 477 -10.33 -5.82 -22.75
C VAL A 477 -9.27 -6.34 -23.74
N GLY A 478 -8.53 -7.40 -23.38
CA GLY A 478 -7.48 -7.98 -24.20
C GLY A 478 -8.00 -8.89 -25.33
N GLY A 479 -9.07 -9.64 -25.08
CA GLY A 479 -9.66 -10.59 -26.03
C GLY A 479 -10.08 -9.95 -27.36
N SER A 480 -10.46 -8.68 -27.33
CA SER A 480 -10.80 -7.90 -28.52
C SER A 480 -9.65 -7.78 -29.55
N ARG A 481 -8.38 -7.89 -29.13
CA ARG A 481 -7.22 -7.71 -30.02
C ARG A 481 -6.55 -9.00 -30.50
N SER A 482 -6.71 -10.09 -29.77
CA SER A 482 -6.09 -11.39 -30.12
C SER A 482 -6.74 -12.02 -31.35
N VAL A 483 -8.05 -11.79 -31.54
CA VAL A 483 -8.82 -12.31 -32.69
C VAL A 483 -8.27 -11.80 -34.03
N HIS A 484 -7.71 -10.58 -34.08
CA HIS A 484 -7.11 -10.02 -35.29
C HIS A 484 -5.70 -10.51 -35.61
N ARG A 485 -4.99 -11.16 -34.66
CA ARG A 485 -3.66 -11.74 -34.95
C ARG A 485 -3.73 -13.18 -35.43
N LEU A 486 -4.79 -13.91 -35.11
CA LEU A 486 -4.97 -15.28 -35.59
C LEU A 486 -5.43 -15.33 -37.06
N THR A 487 -6.00 -14.24 -37.60
CA THR A 487 -6.35 -14.13 -39.03
C THR A 487 -5.21 -13.62 -39.90
N ALA A 488 -4.19 -13.00 -39.32
CA ALA A 488 -2.95 -12.69 -40.01
C ALA A 488 -2.15 -14.00 -40.16
N ARG A 489 -2.45 -14.77 -41.21
CA ARG A 489 -1.64 -15.93 -41.62
C ARG A 489 -0.16 -15.54 -41.47
N PRO A 490 0.66 -16.33 -40.78
CA PRO A 490 2.10 -16.12 -40.82
C PRO A 490 2.48 -16.15 -42.31
N ARG A 491 2.85 -14.99 -42.87
CA ARG A 491 3.65 -14.98 -44.09
C ARG A 491 4.91 -15.71 -43.67
N ILE A 492 4.95 -17.00 -43.99
CA ILE A 492 6.18 -17.78 -44.07
C ILE A 492 6.97 -17.06 -45.16
N ALA A 493 7.71 -16.03 -44.76
CA ALA A 493 8.78 -15.50 -45.56
C ALA A 493 9.76 -16.66 -45.63
N ALA A 494 9.72 -17.41 -46.74
CA ALA A 494 10.75 -18.36 -47.07
C ALA A 494 12.07 -17.58 -47.07
N THR A 495 12.82 -17.68 -45.97
CA THR A 495 14.20 -17.23 -45.93
C THR A 495 14.94 -18.14 -46.90
N PRO A 496 15.47 -17.64 -48.03
CA PRO A 496 16.24 -18.48 -48.93
C PRO A 496 17.43 -19.02 -48.15
N VAL A 497 17.49 -20.35 -48.04
CA VAL A 497 18.65 -21.07 -47.51
C VAL A 497 19.79 -20.78 -48.48
N ARG A 498 20.75 -19.95 -48.07
CA ARG A 498 22.04 -19.88 -48.74
C ARG A 498 22.81 -21.14 -48.33
N LEU A 499 22.86 -22.11 -49.24
CA LEU A 499 23.83 -23.20 -49.15
C LEU A 499 25.24 -22.65 -49.45
N PRO A 500 26.29 -23.19 -48.80
CA PRO A 500 27.68 -22.82 -49.04
C PRO A 500 28.16 -23.22 -50.44
#